data_AF-A0A381IDN6-F1
#
_entry.id   AF-A0A381IDN6-F1
#
_cell.length_a   1.000
_cell.length_b   1.000
_cell.length_c   1.000
_cell.angle_alpha   90.00
_cell.angle_beta   90.00
_cell.angle_gamma   90.00
#
_symmetry.space_group_name_H-M   'P 1'
#
loop_
_entity.id
_entity.type
_entity.pdbx_description
1 polymer ?
#
loop_
_entity_poly.entity_id
_entity_poly.type
_entity_poly.pdbx_seq_one_letter_code
_entity_poly.pdbx_strand_id
1 'polypeptide(L)'
;MSKLPYNTVGVYSYSKYFGVTGWRLGTFALHKKNVFDKKINDLTGELKKSVDKRYSDMSLNPSSLSFMERVVADSRLVALNHTAGLSTPQQVQMAFFSAFALIDKVDAYKKLNMEYLP
;
A
#
# COMPACT_ATOMS: atom_id res chain seq x y z
N MET A 1 -3.38 14.41 6.75
CA MET A 1 -2.42 13.48 7.37
C MET A 1 -3.16 12.79 8.53
N SER A 2 -3.14 11.45 8.63
CA SER A 2 -3.97 10.71 9.61
C SER A 2 -3.67 11.16 11.04
N LYS A 3 -4.71 11.35 11.86
CA LYS A 3 -4.56 11.64 13.30
C LYS A 3 -3.99 10.45 14.09
N LEU A 4 -4.04 9.23 13.55
CA LEU A 4 -3.64 7.99 14.22
C LEU A 4 -2.77 7.10 13.31
N PRO A 5 -1.60 7.57 12.83
CA PRO A 5 -0.82 6.87 11.81
C PRO A 5 -0.34 5.47 12.26
N TYR A 6 -0.10 5.26 13.56
CA TYR A 6 0.31 3.95 14.10
C TYR A 6 -0.79 2.87 13.95
N ASN A 7 -2.07 3.24 14.04
CA ASN A 7 -3.18 2.31 14.01
C ASN A 7 -3.90 2.26 12.66
N THR A 8 -3.44 3.02 11.67
CA THR A 8 -4.18 3.25 10.42
C THR A 8 -3.48 2.57 9.25
N VAL A 9 -4.27 1.87 8.44
CA VAL A 9 -3.92 1.59 7.04
C VAL A 9 -4.49 2.70 6.17
N GLY A 10 -3.63 3.41 5.45
CA GLY A 10 -4.07 4.34 4.42
C GLY A 10 -4.33 3.59 3.11
N VAL A 11 -5.54 3.69 2.58
CA VAL A 11 -5.86 3.21 1.23
C VAL A 11 -6.28 4.41 0.41
N TYR A 12 -5.58 4.66 -0.69
CA TYR A 12 -5.86 5.80 -1.56
C TYR A 12 -5.92 5.36 -3.02
N SER A 13 -6.98 5.77 -3.73
CA SER A 13 -7.14 5.51 -5.16
C SER A 13 -7.16 6.82 -5.96
N TYR A 14 -6.45 6.80 -7.08
CA TYR A 14 -6.39 7.90 -8.05
C TYR A 14 -7.64 7.96 -8.94
N SER A 15 -8.49 6.93 -8.89
CA SER A 15 -9.57 6.70 -9.87
C SER A 15 -10.56 7.87 -9.99
N LYS A 16 -10.94 8.48 -8.87
CA LYS A 16 -11.98 9.53 -8.85
C LYS A 16 -11.40 10.91 -9.08
N TYR A 17 -10.37 11.27 -8.32
CA TYR A 17 -9.79 12.61 -8.41
C TYR A 17 -9.19 12.92 -9.78
N PHE A 18 -8.59 11.92 -10.45
CA PHE A 18 -7.98 12.10 -11.77
C PHE A 18 -8.83 11.50 -12.93
N GLY A 19 -10.02 10.97 -12.65
CA GLY A 19 -10.88 10.38 -13.69
C GLY A 19 -10.32 9.13 -14.38
N VAL A 20 -9.43 8.36 -13.73
CA VAL A 20 -8.67 7.25 -14.32
C VAL A 20 -9.10 5.86 -13.83
N THR A 21 -10.40 5.59 -13.80
CA THR A 21 -10.94 4.29 -13.31
C THR A 21 -10.34 3.09 -14.06
N GLY A 22 -10.11 3.19 -15.38
CA GLY A 22 -9.53 2.09 -16.18
C GLY A 22 -8.06 1.76 -15.85
N TRP A 23 -7.30 2.71 -15.32
CA TRP A 23 -5.87 2.52 -15.05
C TRP A 23 -5.54 1.63 -13.85
N ARG A 24 -6.50 1.43 -12.94
CA ARG A 24 -6.33 0.62 -11.73
C ARG A 24 -5.21 1.07 -10.78
N LEU A 25 -5.18 2.38 -10.53
CA LEU A 25 -4.17 3.01 -9.69
C LEU A 25 -4.65 3.16 -8.25
N GLY A 26 -3.96 2.49 -7.34
CA GLY A 26 -4.22 2.51 -5.91
C GLY A 26 -2.92 2.37 -5.12
N THR A 27 -2.92 2.89 -3.90
CA THR A 27 -1.80 2.82 -2.97
C THR A 27 -2.27 2.31 -1.63
N PHE A 28 -1.39 1.58 -0.98
CA PHE A 28 -1.54 1.09 0.38
C PHE A 28 -0.38 1.67 1.20
N ALA A 29 -0.70 2.44 2.22
CA ALA A 29 0.24 3.21 3.02
C ALA A 29 0.17 2.80 4.49
N LEU A 30 1.32 2.50 5.07
CA LEU A 30 1.49 2.18 6.48
C LEU A 30 2.53 3.10 7.09
N HIS A 31 2.33 3.44 8.37
CA HIS A 31 3.37 4.12 9.12
C HIS A 31 4.52 3.15 9.42
N LYS A 32 5.77 3.67 9.39
CA LYS A 32 7.00 2.87 9.62
C LYS A 32 6.97 2.07 10.92
N LYS A 33 6.31 2.61 11.95
CA LYS A 33 5.93 1.89 13.17
C LYS A 33 4.42 1.77 13.18
N ASN A 34 3.87 0.58 13.12
CA ASN A 34 2.42 0.37 13.11
C ASN A 34 2.01 -0.77 14.03
N VAL A 35 0.73 -0.80 14.37
CA VAL A 35 0.14 -1.79 15.28
C VAL A 35 0.15 -3.21 14.72
N PHE A 36 0.18 -3.37 13.39
CA PHE A 36 0.15 -4.68 12.73
C PHE A 36 1.48 -5.41 12.93
N ASP A 37 2.60 -4.73 12.69
CA ASP A 37 3.94 -5.27 12.97
C ASP A 37 4.09 -5.64 14.45
N LYS A 38 3.62 -4.78 15.36
CA LYS A 38 3.61 -5.10 16.80
C LYS A 38 2.83 -6.39 17.07
N LYS A 39 1.60 -6.50 16.57
CA LYS A 39 0.75 -7.68 16.79
C LYS A 39 1.33 -8.96 16.21
N ILE A 40 2.00 -8.88 15.06
CA ILE A 40 2.69 -10.01 14.44
C ILE A 40 3.89 -10.45 15.29
N ASN A 41 4.67 -9.49 15.80
CA ASN A 41 5.80 -9.77 16.67
C ASN A 41 5.39 -10.37 18.02
N ASP A 42 4.24 -9.96 18.54
CA ASP A 42 3.66 -10.46 19.79
C ASP A 42 3.04 -11.87 19.66
N LEU A 43 3.01 -12.47 18.46
CA LEU A 43 2.49 -13.84 18.26
C LEU A 43 3.35 -14.88 18.97
N THR A 44 2.70 -15.87 19.60
CA THR A 44 3.34 -16.98 20.29
C THR A 44 2.69 -18.32 19.94
N GLY A 45 3.31 -19.42 20.38
CA GLY A 45 2.76 -20.78 20.24
C GLY A 45 2.59 -21.25 18.79
N GLU A 46 1.55 -22.07 18.56
CA GLU A 46 1.26 -22.67 17.25
C GLU A 46 0.95 -21.63 16.17
N LEU A 47 0.32 -20.50 16.53
CA LEU A 47 0.01 -19.46 15.57
C LEU A 47 1.28 -18.81 15.01
N LYS A 48 2.28 -18.53 15.86
CA LYS A 48 3.59 -18.03 15.40
C LYS A 48 4.26 -19.02 14.45
N LYS A 49 4.30 -20.30 14.81
CA LYS A 49 4.90 -21.36 13.97
C LYS A 49 4.22 -21.48 12.61
N SER A 50 2.88 -21.43 12.58
CA SER A 50 2.10 -21.49 11.35
C SER A 50 2.40 -20.29 10.43
N VAL A 51 2.47 -19.09 11.01
CA VAL A 51 2.84 -17.87 10.29
C VAL A 51 4.28 -17.94 9.77
N ASP A 52 5.24 -18.38 10.59
CA ASP A 52 6.64 -18.48 10.16
C ASP A 52 6.79 -19.52 9.03
N LYS A 53 6.09 -20.66 9.13
CA LYS A 53 6.07 -21.68 8.07
C LYS A 53 5.49 -21.14 6.76
N ARG A 54 4.47 -20.29 6.79
CA ARG A 54 3.87 -19.71 5.57
C ARG A 54 4.89 -18.90 4.75
N TYR A 55 5.79 -18.19 5.42
CA TYR A 55 6.75 -17.29 4.77
C TYR A 55 8.20 -17.83 4.77
N SER A 56 8.40 -19.11 5.07
CA SER A 56 9.73 -19.74 5.11
C SER A 56 10.48 -19.63 3.80
N ASP A 57 9.75 -19.61 2.68
CA ASP A 57 10.33 -19.57 1.34
C ASP A 57 10.85 -18.18 0.96
N MET A 58 10.47 -17.14 1.73
CA MET A 58 10.88 -15.75 1.48
C MET A 58 12.10 -15.32 2.29
N SER A 59 12.30 -15.89 3.48
CA SER A 59 13.32 -15.45 4.42
C SER A 59 13.70 -16.56 5.38
N LEU A 60 14.99 -16.62 5.75
CA LEU A 60 15.49 -17.47 6.82
C LEU A 60 14.96 -17.06 8.21
N ASN A 61 14.49 -15.82 8.34
CA ASN A 61 13.82 -15.32 9.54
C ASN A 61 12.42 -14.75 9.18
N PRO A 62 11.41 -15.59 8.95
CA PRO A 62 10.05 -15.16 8.59
C PRO A 62 9.40 -14.21 9.61
N SER A 63 9.79 -14.31 10.87
CA SER A 63 9.29 -13.45 11.95
C SER A 63 9.71 -11.99 11.79
N SER A 64 10.79 -11.68 11.05
CA SER A 64 11.20 -10.28 10.82
C SER A 64 10.49 -9.61 9.65
N LEU A 65 9.72 -10.35 8.86
CA LEU A 65 8.98 -9.78 7.73
C LEU A 65 7.90 -8.82 8.25
N SER A 66 7.92 -7.59 7.74
CA SER A 66 6.92 -6.58 8.04
C SER A 66 5.55 -6.98 7.48
N PHE A 67 4.50 -6.39 8.05
CA PHE A 67 3.15 -6.54 7.56
C PHE A 67 3.01 -6.13 6.09
N MET A 68 3.73 -5.09 5.65
CA MET A 68 3.71 -4.66 4.25
C MET A 68 4.29 -5.72 3.30
N GLU A 69 5.42 -6.34 3.66
CA GLU A 69 6.02 -7.43 2.86
C GLU A 69 5.09 -8.62 2.76
N ARG A 70 4.41 -8.97 3.86
CA ARG A 70 3.41 -10.04 3.89
C ARG A 70 2.22 -9.72 2.99
N VAL A 71 1.73 -8.49 2.98
CA VAL A 71 0.64 -8.05 2.07
C VAL A 71 1.06 -8.20 0.60
N VAL A 72 2.28 -7.83 0.23
CA VAL A 72 2.79 -8.01 -1.15
C VAL A 72 2.90 -9.49 -1.49
N ALA A 73 3.47 -10.30 -0.60
CA ALA A 73 3.61 -11.74 -0.80
C ALA A 73 2.26 -12.43 -0.96
N ASP A 74 1.31 -12.15 -0.06
CA ASP A 74 -0.02 -12.74 -0.07
C ASP A 74 -0.82 -12.34 -1.33
N SER A 75 -0.52 -11.19 -1.94
CA SER A 75 -1.15 -10.79 -3.21
C SER A 75 -0.87 -11.73 -4.38
N ARG A 76 0.16 -12.58 -4.26
CA ARG A 76 0.61 -13.56 -5.25
C ARG A 76 1.03 -14.89 -4.62
N LEU A 77 0.20 -15.42 -3.71
CA LEU A 77 0.36 -16.77 -3.13
C LEU A 77 1.71 -17.04 -2.43
N VAL A 78 2.41 -15.99 -1.97
CA VAL A 78 3.74 -16.03 -1.32
C VAL A 78 4.87 -16.47 -2.25
N ALA A 79 4.77 -17.66 -2.85
CA ALA A 79 5.81 -18.23 -3.72
C ALA A 79 6.10 -17.37 -4.96
N LEU A 80 5.14 -16.58 -5.44
CA LEU A 80 5.31 -15.68 -6.59
C LEU A 80 5.58 -14.23 -6.18
N ASN A 81 6.06 -14.00 -4.95
CA ASN A 81 6.36 -12.66 -4.46
C ASN A 81 7.36 -11.90 -5.36
N HIS A 82 8.35 -12.59 -5.95
CA HIS A 82 9.35 -11.95 -6.82
C HIS A 82 8.77 -11.38 -8.13
N THR A 83 7.55 -11.76 -8.51
CA THR A 83 6.82 -11.22 -9.67
C THR A 83 5.54 -10.48 -9.25
N ALA A 84 5.40 -10.18 -7.96
CA ALA A 84 4.30 -9.39 -7.44
C ALA A 84 4.51 -7.89 -7.71
N GLY A 85 3.48 -7.11 -7.38
CA GLY A 85 3.49 -5.66 -7.54
C GLY A 85 2.68 -5.16 -8.73
N LEU A 86 2.54 -3.84 -8.78
CA LEU A 86 1.85 -3.12 -9.84
C LEU A 86 2.76 -3.00 -11.07
N SER A 87 2.21 -3.01 -12.29
CA SER A 87 3.04 -2.89 -13.49
C SER A 87 3.82 -1.58 -13.52
N THR A 88 5.02 -1.59 -14.10
CA THR A 88 5.88 -0.39 -14.16
C THR A 88 5.22 0.78 -14.90
N PRO A 89 4.46 0.62 -16.00
CA PRO A 89 3.78 1.75 -16.64
C PRO A 89 2.71 2.38 -15.74
N GLN A 90 1.98 1.57 -14.96
CA GLN A 90 1.01 2.09 -13.99
C GLN A 90 1.70 2.90 -12.88
N GLN A 91 2.85 2.43 -12.37
CA GLN A 91 3.62 3.15 -11.36
C GLN A 91 4.15 4.49 -11.88
N VAL A 92 4.64 4.53 -13.13
CA VAL A 92 5.08 5.77 -13.79
C VAL A 92 3.92 6.75 -13.94
N GLN A 93 2.75 6.27 -14.39
CA GLN A 93 1.57 7.11 -14.51
C GLN A 93 1.10 7.67 -13.15
N MET A 94 1.20 6.89 -12.07
CA MET A 94 0.93 7.37 -10.71
C MET A 94 1.90 8.48 -10.29
N ALA A 95 3.18 8.34 -10.63
CA ALA A 95 4.18 9.39 -10.35
C ALA A 95 3.85 10.68 -11.10
N PHE A 96 3.45 10.60 -12.37
CA PHE A 96 3.02 11.78 -13.13
C PHE A 96 1.77 12.44 -12.56
N PHE A 97 0.73 11.69 -12.18
CA PHE A 97 -0.44 12.29 -11.53
C PHE A 97 -0.11 12.94 -10.19
N SER A 98 0.79 12.32 -9.42
CA SER A 98 1.27 12.91 -8.16
C SER A 98 2.03 14.21 -8.39
N ALA A 99 2.96 14.22 -9.35
CA ALA A 99 3.74 15.40 -9.70
C ALA A 99 2.84 16.53 -10.22
N PHE A 100 1.89 16.20 -11.10
CA PHE A 100 0.88 17.13 -11.61
C PHE A 100 0.13 17.84 -10.47
N ALA A 101 -0.36 17.08 -9.48
CA ALA A 101 -1.06 17.67 -8.33
C ALA A 101 -0.14 18.46 -7.38
N LEU A 102 1.15 18.10 -7.27
CA LEU A 102 2.10 18.78 -6.38
C LEU A 102 2.67 20.08 -6.97
N ILE A 103 2.77 20.17 -8.30
CA ILE A 103 3.28 21.34 -9.02
C ILE A 103 2.20 22.41 -9.15
N ASP A 104 0.91 22.04 -9.21
CA ASP A 104 -0.23 22.97 -9.21
C ASP A 104 -0.39 23.69 -7.86
N LYS A 105 0.38 24.76 -7.65
CA LYS A 105 0.38 25.54 -6.39
C LYS A 105 -0.90 26.32 -6.14
N VAL A 106 -1.70 26.56 -7.17
CA VAL A 106 -2.95 27.32 -7.07
C VAL A 106 -4.18 26.42 -6.94
N ASP A 107 -3.98 25.10 -6.89
CA ASP A 107 -5.03 24.09 -6.80
C ASP A 107 -6.08 24.25 -7.93
N ALA A 108 -5.65 24.66 -9.13
CA ALA A 108 -6.53 24.91 -10.26
C ALA A 108 -7.35 23.65 -10.63
N TYR A 109 -6.70 22.48 -10.71
CA TYR A 109 -7.39 21.23 -11.04
C TYR A 109 -8.37 20.81 -9.94
N LYS A 110 -8.00 21.03 -8.68
CA LYS A 110 -8.87 20.75 -7.54
C LYS A 110 -10.12 21.63 -7.56
N LYS A 111 -9.95 22.93 -7.83
CA LYS A 111 -11.05 23.90 -7.93
C LYS A 111 -12.01 23.56 -9.06
N LEU A 112 -11.46 23.22 -10.23
CA LEU A 112 -12.25 22.75 -11.37
C LEU A 112 -13.11 21.54 -11.00
N ASN A 113 -12.51 20.54 -10.34
CA ASN A 113 -13.25 19.37 -9.88
C ASN A 113 -14.35 19.72 -8.86
N MET A 114 -14.14 20.72 -8.00
CA MET A 114 -15.13 21.16 -7.02
C MET A 114 -16.29 21.96 -7.64
N GLU A 115 -16.03 22.72 -8.70
CA GLU A 115 -17.04 23.50 -9.43
C GLU A 115 -18.07 22.61 -10.15
N TYR A 116 -17.63 21.47 -10.68
CA TYR A 116 -18.50 20.51 -11.35
C TYR A 116 -19.10 19.44 -10.42
N LEU A 117 -18.89 19.55 -9.10
CA LEU A 117 -19.62 18.74 -8.12
C LEU A 117 -21.01 19.38 -7.89
N PRO A 118 -22.11 18.61 -7.98
CA PRO A 118 -23.46 19.11 -7.74
C PRO A 118 -23.70 19.51 -6.28
#